data_AF-A0A962RZ65-F1
#
_entry.id   AF-A0A962RZ65-F1
#
_cell.length_a   1.000
_cell.length_b   1.000
_cell.length_c   1.000
_cell.angle_alpha   90.00
_cell.angle_beta   90.00
_cell.angle_gamma   90.00
#
_symmetry.space_group_name_H-M   'P 1'
#
loop_
_entity.id
_entity.type
_entity.pdbx_description
1 polymer ?
#
loop_
_entity_poly.entity_id
_entity_poly.type
_entity_poly.pdbx_seq_one_letter_code
_entity_poly.pdbx_strand_id
1 'polypeptide(L)'
;MNTRFPLKPVAAALMATLIAGGPAYAGRAIQEDVTVSPLRQITPQDEATISSTAVKALRHIADARGALLGDKPDSEKAGAQLGQAEKLLDIIQAALPTSEIKDRIWVAKKHLEYEDTREVLPDLVPIYASLEELVDFVPSARARTHLDKAKQALEKGDKPEAVEQLQAADDAMLYMEADLPLSSTRHLVEQASAALAKGDTQAADQALKAAEDNVVFVSVSFQAPLTQAKAALYRAMQEYELGDKDLTKADLSAAVKYLERAAQSADKVTREAAADLVSRVRDMHGLIDSGDKGVTARLESAWHRVKAVSERSVEYLSTGWQRLRAEGAGKKDLIEAKLHMAYARIDHVNSMDDAAARVDLAEANGYLDAAAKQMEPEKQTEVKALSSMVAALETTLKSDAAPRGDATAFNQIETRLAAMIHRL
;
A
#
# COMPACT_ATOMS: atom_id res chain seq x y z
N MET A 1 40.11 -3.26 49.91
CA MET A 1 39.93 -4.54 50.65
C MET A 1 38.60 -5.11 50.18
N ASN A 2 38.53 -6.26 49.50
CA ASN A 2 38.58 -7.62 50.07
C ASN A 2 37.64 -7.75 51.29
N THR A 3 36.70 -8.70 51.46
CA THR A 3 36.19 -9.90 50.72
C THR A 3 34.89 -10.34 51.45
N ARG A 4 33.98 -11.27 51.03
CA ARG A 4 33.88 -12.32 49.99
C ARG A 4 32.40 -12.73 49.82
N PHE A 5 32.03 -13.45 48.75
CA PHE A 5 30.80 -14.28 48.72
C PHE A 5 30.91 -15.50 49.65
N PRO A 6 29.78 -16.06 50.11
CA PRO A 6 29.61 -17.51 50.23
C PRO A 6 28.52 -18.06 49.28
N LEU A 7 28.77 -19.26 48.77
CA LEU A 7 27.92 -20.05 47.87
C LEU A 7 27.54 -21.37 48.58
N LYS A 8 26.55 -22.09 48.03
CA LYS A 8 26.17 -23.50 48.30
C LYS A 8 25.16 -23.75 49.45
N PRO A 9 24.39 -24.87 49.45
CA PRO A 9 24.52 -26.04 48.56
C PRO A 9 23.29 -26.46 47.74
N VAL A 10 23.59 -27.25 46.70
CA VAL A 10 22.65 -28.08 45.94
C VAL A 10 22.21 -29.28 46.79
N ALA A 11 20.93 -29.63 46.75
CA ALA A 11 20.43 -30.93 47.21
C ALA A 11 19.84 -31.70 46.02
N ALA A 12 20.45 -32.85 45.69
CA ALA A 12 19.97 -33.75 44.65
C ALA A 12 19.05 -34.81 45.25
N ALA A 13 17.96 -35.14 44.57
CA ALA A 13 17.10 -36.28 44.89
C ALA A 13 16.86 -37.11 43.61
N LEU A 14 17.67 -38.17 43.45
CA LEU A 14 17.42 -39.22 42.47
C LEU A 14 16.30 -40.14 42.98
N MET A 15 15.24 -40.29 42.21
CA MET A 15 14.32 -41.42 42.30
C MET A 15 14.18 -42.03 40.91
N ALA A 16 14.88 -43.15 40.70
CA ALA A 16 14.80 -43.92 39.47
C ALA A 16 13.75 -45.03 39.63
N THR A 17 12.78 -45.08 38.71
CA THR A 17 11.88 -46.22 38.56
C THR A 17 11.85 -46.64 37.10
N LEU A 18 12.47 -47.79 36.82
CA LEU A 18 12.50 -48.45 35.52
C LEU A 18 11.21 -49.25 35.30
N ILE A 19 10.46 -48.95 34.23
CA ILE A 19 9.57 -49.91 33.57
C ILE A 19 9.75 -49.76 32.05
N ALA A 20 10.03 -50.87 31.38
CA ALA A 20 10.13 -50.96 29.91
C ALA A 20 8.74 -51.09 29.26
N GLY A 21 8.51 -50.77 27.99
CA GLY A 21 9.40 -50.21 26.97
C GLY A 21 8.69 -50.13 25.62
N GLY A 22 9.29 -49.42 24.65
CA GLY A 22 8.78 -49.29 23.28
C GLY A 22 9.66 -48.34 22.46
N PRO A 23 9.91 -48.58 21.16
CA PRO A 23 10.84 -47.79 20.36
C PRO A 23 10.17 -46.51 19.84
N ALA A 24 10.04 -45.50 20.68
CA ALA A 24 9.72 -44.15 20.23
C ALA A 24 11.01 -43.46 19.77
N TYR A 25 11.08 -43.10 18.48
CA TYR A 25 12.09 -42.18 17.95
C TYR A 25 11.84 -40.78 18.53
N ALA A 26 12.32 -40.53 19.75
CA ALA A 26 12.38 -39.20 20.32
C ALA A 26 13.52 -38.43 19.64
N GLY A 27 13.16 -37.66 18.61
CA GLY A 27 14.07 -36.67 18.04
C GLY A 27 14.54 -35.73 19.14
N ARG A 28 15.84 -35.45 19.18
CA ARG A 28 16.37 -34.37 20.03
C ARG A 28 15.77 -33.05 19.54
N ALA A 29 14.74 -32.56 20.22
CA ALA A 29 14.37 -31.16 20.12
C ALA A 29 15.57 -30.35 20.59
N ILE A 30 16.22 -29.65 19.65
CA ILE A 30 17.19 -28.62 19.98
C ILE A 30 16.36 -27.47 20.53
N GLN A 31 16.41 -27.25 21.85
CA GLN A 31 16.00 -25.96 22.41
C GLN A 31 17.10 -24.96 22.08
N GLU A 32 16.99 -24.33 20.91
CA GLU A 32 17.56 -23.01 20.73
C GLU A 32 16.68 -22.03 21.52
N ASP A 33 17.26 -21.39 22.54
CA ASP A 33 16.75 -20.13 23.06
C ASP A 33 16.95 -19.06 21.97
N VAL A 34 16.13 -19.11 20.92
CA VAL A 34 16.05 -18.06 19.91
C VAL A 34 15.51 -16.82 20.63
N THR A 35 16.42 -15.94 21.04
CA THR A 35 16.06 -14.60 21.50
C THR A 35 15.65 -13.81 20.26
N VAL A 36 14.39 -13.99 19.84
CA VAL A 36 13.79 -13.25 18.72
C VAL A 36 13.92 -11.77 19.03
N SER A 37 14.80 -11.09 18.30
CA SER A 37 14.85 -9.63 18.30
C SER A 37 13.72 -9.18 17.37
N PRO A 38 12.68 -8.48 17.86
CA PRO A 38 11.53 -8.14 17.02
C PRO A 38 11.97 -7.31 15.81
N LEU A 39 11.39 -7.63 14.65
CA LEU A 39 11.61 -6.88 13.42
C LEU A 39 11.19 -5.41 13.64
N ARG A 40 12.05 -4.51 13.19
CA ARG A 40 11.96 -3.08 13.49
C ARG A 40 10.83 -2.43 12.67
N GLN A 41 9.93 -1.70 13.34
CA GLN A 41 8.99 -0.77 12.69
C GLN A 41 9.73 0.16 11.71
N ILE A 42 9.11 0.55 10.59
CA ILE A 42 9.62 1.70 9.83
C ILE A 42 9.56 2.92 10.75
N THR A 43 10.72 3.33 11.27
CA THR A 43 10.82 4.53 12.08
C THR A 43 10.80 5.77 11.18
N PRO A 44 10.52 6.98 11.70
CA PRO A 44 10.69 8.22 10.93
C PRO A 44 12.11 8.43 10.36
N GLN A 45 13.11 7.73 10.91
CA GLN A 45 14.49 7.72 10.40
C GLN A 45 14.64 6.79 9.19
N ASP A 46 13.89 5.69 9.16
CA ASP A 46 13.82 4.77 8.03
C ASP A 46 13.02 5.41 6.87
N GLU A 47 11.90 6.10 7.15
CA GLU A 47 11.19 6.94 6.16
C GLU A 47 12.09 8.04 5.55
N ALA A 48 12.86 8.75 6.39
CA ALA A 48 13.81 9.76 5.92
C ALA A 48 14.96 9.14 5.11
N THR A 49 15.37 7.92 5.42
CA THR A 49 16.39 7.16 4.66
C THR A 49 15.83 6.72 3.31
N ILE A 50 14.61 6.16 3.26
CA ILE A 50 13.89 5.80 2.04
C ILE A 50 13.71 7.03 1.13
N SER A 51 13.15 8.11 1.66
CA SER A 51 12.90 9.36 0.92
C SER A 51 14.20 9.98 0.37
N SER A 52 15.24 10.12 1.20
CA SER A 52 16.52 10.69 0.76
C SER A 52 17.30 9.77 -0.21
N THR A 53 17.08 8.46 -0.15
CA THR A 53 17.65 7.49 -1.10
C THR A 53 16.91 7.52 -2.42
N ALA A 54 15.58 7.68 -2.42
CA ALA A 54 14.78 7.87 -3.62
C ALA A 54 15.13 9.17 -4.36
N VAL A 55 15.35 10.28 -3.65
CA VAL A 55 15.84 11.54 -4.26
C VAL A 55 17.20 11.33 -4.97
N LYS A 56 18.07 10.47 -4.46
CA LYS A 56 19.34 10.12 -5.13
C LYS A 56 19.07 9.24 -6.36
N ALA A 57 18.22 8.22 -6.25
CA ALA A 57 17.85 7.36 -7.38
C ALA A 57 17.23 8.18 -8.53
N LEU A 58 16.34 9.12 -8.21
CA LEU A 58 15.77 10.08 -9.16
C LEU A 58 16.87 10.90 -9.87
N ARG A 59 17.84 11.43 -9.13
CA ARG A 59 18.95 12.18 -9.72
C ARG A 59 19.74 11.33 -10.71
N HIS A 60 20.07 10.09 -10.35
CA HIS A 60 20.79 9.18 -11.25
C HIS A 60 19.97 8.82 -12.49
N ILE A 61 18.65 8.60 -12.38
CA ILE A 61 17.76 8.40 -13.53
C ILE A 61 17.74 9.65 -14.43
N ALA A 62 17.61 10.85 -13.86
CA ALA A 62 17.62 12.10 -14.62
C ALA A 62 18.98 12.37 -15.28
N ASP A 63 20.10 12.10 -14.60
CA ASP A 63 21.46 12.20 -15.17
C ASP A 63 21.69 11.17 -16.29
N ALA A 64 21.10 9.97 -16.18
CA ALA A 64 21.12 8.96 -17.23
C ALA A 64 20.36 9.43 -18.48
N ARG A 65 19.14 9.97 -18.31
CA ARG A 65 18.38 10.59 -19.42
C ARG A 65 19.13 11.76 -20.04
N GLY A 66 19.71 12.62 -19.22
CA GLY A 66 20.56 13.74 -19.67
C GLY A 66 21.78 13.31 -20.48
N ALA A 67 22.30 12.09 -20.26
CA ALA A 67 23.37 11.51 -21.09
C ALA A 67 22.88 10.96 -22.44
N LEU A 68 21.60 10.60 -22.56
CA LEU A 68 21.00 10.08 -23.80
C LEU A 68 20.42 11.17 -24.71
N LEU A 69 20.19 12.38 -24.19
CA LEU A 69 19.60 13.49 -24.90
C LEU A 69 20.65 14.32 -25.67
N GLY A 70 20.51 14.40 -26.99
CA GLY A 70 21.31 15.24 -27.88
C GLY A 70 21.90 14.47 -29.07
N ASP A 71 22.65 15.17 -29.93
CA ASP A 71 23.19 14.61 -31.19
C ASP A 71 24.23 13.49 -31.00
N LYS A 72 24.71 13.29 -29.77
CA LYS A 72 25.69 12.25 -29.39
C LYS A 72 25.33 11.66 -28.02
N PRO A 73 24.45 10.65 -27.97
CA PRO A 73 24.16 9.92 -26.75
C PRO A 73 25.40 9.27 -26.15
N ASP A 74 25.57 9.43 -24.84
CA ASP A 74 26.64 8.81 -24.04
C ASP A 74 26.06 7.61 -23.26
N SER A 75 25.92 6.49 -23.96
CA SER A 75 25.35 5.25 -23.41
C SER A 75 26.17 4.66 -22.27
N GLU A 76 27.49 4.90 -22.23
CA GLU A 76 28.37 4.42 -21.15
C GLU A 76 28.08 5.20 -19.86
N LYS A 77 28.03 6.54 -19.94
CA LYS A 77 27.62 7.38 -18.81
C LYS A 77 26.18 7.07 -18.40
N ALA A 78 25.26 6.88 -19.34
CA ALA A 78 23.88 6.51 -19.01
C ALA A 78 23.84 5.20 -18.21
N GLY A 79 24.47 4.12 -18.70
CA GLY A 79 24.53 2.84 -17.99
C GLY A 79 25.22 2.94 -16.62
N ALA A 80 26.27 3.74 -16.49
CA ALA A 80 26.94 3.99 -15.21
C ALA A 80 26.02 4.68 -14.19
N GLN A 81 25.13 5.58 -14.63
CA GLN A 81 24.12 6.21 -13.77
C GLN A 81 22.99 5.22 -13.41
N LEU A 82 22.54 4.36 -14.34
CA LEU A 82 21.53 3.33 -14.04
C LEU A 82 22.01 2.35 -12.98
N GLY A 83 23.26 1.88 -13.08
CA GLY A 83 23.87 1.03 -12.05
C GLY A 83 24.09 1.70 -10.68
N GLN A 84 23.85 3.00 -10.53
CA GLN A 84 23.72 3.67 -9.23
C GLN A 84 22.24 3.77 -8.80
N ALA A 85 21.32 4.05 -9.72
CA ALA A 85 19.89 4.03 -9.46
C ALA A 85 19.42 2.64 -8.96
N GLU A 86 19.83 1.55 -9.61
CA GLU A 86 19.55 0.16 -9.20
C GLU A 86 19.95 -0.10 -7.75
N LYS A 87 21.20 0.22 -7.36
CA LYS A 87 21.70 0.05 -5.98
C LYS A 87 20.92 0.87 -4.95
N LEU A 88 20.43 2.05 -5.33
CA LEU A 88 19.63 2.89 -4.45
C LEU A 88 18.20 2.34 -4.30
N LEU A 89 17.65 1.73 -5.36
CA LEU A 89 16.38 0.98 -5.30
C LEU A 89 16.53 -0.28 -4.43
N ASP A 90 17.66 -0.99 -4.50
CA ASP A 90 17.98 -2.10 -3.59
C ASP A 90 18.03 -1.67 -2.12
N ILE A 91 18.68 -0.53 -1.82
CA ILE A 91 18.74 0.02 -0.46
C ILE A 91 17.34 0.41 0.04
N ILE A 92 16.47 0.94 -0.83
CA ILE A 92 15.09 1.25 -0.45
C ILE A 92 14.31 -0.04 -0.18
N GLN A 93 14.41 -1.05 -1.05
CA GLN A 93 13.71 -2.33 -0.89
C GLN A 93 14.16 -3.05 0.39
N ALA A 94 15.46 -3.10 0.67
CA ALA A 94 16.00 -3.67 1.91
C ALA A 94 15.59 -2.93 3.19
N ALA A 95 15.05 -1.71 3.09
CA ALA A 95 14.50 -0.95 4.20
C ALA A 95 12.99 -1.16 4.41
N LEU A 96 12.30 -1.93 3.55
CA LEU A 96 10.89 -2.26 3.68
C LEU A 96 10.70 -3.59 4.42
N PRO A 97 9.97 -3.62 5.55
CA PRO A 97 9.84 -4.82 6.40
C PRO A 97 9.02 -5.94 5.73
N THR A 98 8.30 -5.64 4.65
CA THR A 98 7.49 -6.59 3.87
C THR A 98 8.24 -7.23 2.70
N SER A 99 9.42 -6.72 2.30
CA SER A 99 10.11 -7.19 1.08
C SER A 99 10.49 -8.67 1.13
N GLU A 100 11.00 -9.16 2.25
CA GLU A 100 11.35 -10.58 2.41
C GLU A 100 10.12 -11.51 2.28
N ILE A 101 8.95 -11.07 2.74
CA ILE A 101 7.71 -11.84 2.63
C ILE A 101 7.21 -11.85 1.19
N LYS A 102 7.33 -10.72 0.48
CA LYS A 102 6.97 -10.60 -0.93
C LYS A 102 7.87 -11.42 -1.83
N ASP A 103 9.18 -11.43 -1.58
CA ASP A 103 10.13 -12.28 -2.30
C ASP A 103 9.81 -13.77 -2.08
N ARG A 104 9.46 -14.18 -0.84
CA ARG A 104 9.03 -15.56 -0.54
C ARG A 104 7.70 -15.92 -1.23
N ILE A 105 6.70 -15.03 -1.27
CA ILE A 105 5.45 -15.24 -2.05
C ILE A 105 5.74 -15.34 -3.56
N TRP A 106 6.65 -14.51 -4.08
CA TRP A 106 7.06 -14.57 -5.48
C TRP A 106 7.71 -15.91 -5.82
N VAL A 107 8.58 -16.43 -4.95
CA VAL A 107 9.19 -17.78 -5.09
C VAL A 107 8.11 -18.86 -5.12
N ALA A 108 7.18 -18.87 -4.16
CA ALA A 108 6.09 -19.85 -4.11
C ALA A 108 5.20 -19.79 -5.39
N LYS A 109 4.89 -18.58 -5.87
CA LYS A 109 4.20 -18.39 -7.16
C LYS A 109 5.00 -18.91 -8.34
N LYS A 110 6.33 -18.76 -8.33
CA LYS A 110 7.20 -19.27 -9.39
C LYS A 110 7.32 -20.78 -9.38
N HIS A 111 7.44 -21.41 -8.21
CA HIS A 111 7.43 -22.86 -8.11
C HIS A 111 6.10 -23.44 -8.66
N LEU A 112 4.95 -22.79 -8.43
CA LEU A 112 3.67 -23.24 -9.02
C LEU A 112 3.62 -23.29 -10.56
N GLU A 113 4.49 -22.54 -11.26
CA GLU A 113 4.55 -22.58 -12.72
C GLU A 113 5.13 -23.91 -13.25
N TYR A 114 5.92 -24.64 -12.45
CA TYR A 114 6.64 -25.84 -12.90
C TYR A 114 6.65 -27.05 -11.94
N GLU A 115 6.33 -26.87 -10.66
CA GLU A 115 6.24 -27.91 -9.63
C GLU A 115 4.79 -28.28 -9.31
N ASP A 116 4.54 -29.44 -8.70
CA ASP A 116 3.20 -29.82 -8.24
C ASP A 116 2.79 -29.11 -6.94
N THR A 117 1.49 -28.91 -6.70
CA THR A 117 1.02 -28.12 -5.54
C THR A 117 1.50 -28.63 -4.18
N ARG A 118 1.82 -29.93 -4.09
CA ARG A 118 2.36 -30.56 -2.88
C ARG A 118 3.82 -30.20 -2.61
N GLU A 119 4.58 -29.90 -3.66
CA GLU A 119 6.00 -29.52 -3.60
C GLU A 119 6.16 -28.06 -3.19
N VAL A 120 5.13 -27.21 -3.46
CA VAL A 120 5.07 -25.80 -3.05
C VAL A 120 4.51 -25.58 -1.64
N LEU A 121 3.77 -26.53 -1.05
CA LEU A 121 3.25 -26.42 0.32
C LEU A 121 4.32 -26.05 1.39
N PRO A 122 5.57 -26.57 1.35
CA PRO A 122 6.66 -26.15 2.22
C PRO A 122 7.02 -24.66 2.11
N ASP A 123 6.90 -24.03 0.93
CA ASP A 123 7.26 -22.62 0.73
C ASP A 123 6.34 -21.67 1.50
N LEU A 124 5.14 -22.11 1.87
CA LEU A 124 4.25 -21.32 2.71
C LEU A 124 4.76 -21.20 4.16
N VAL A 125 5.52 -22.17 4.66
CA VAL A 125 6.00 -22.19 6.06
C VAL A 125 6.85 -20.95 6.41
N PRO A 126 7.90 -20.58 5.65
CA PRO A 126 8.64 -19.35 5.91
C PRO A 126 7.80 -18.07 5.67
N ILE A 127 6.77 -18.11 4.83
CA ILE A 127 5.86 -16.96 4.64
C ILE A 127 5.01 -16.74 5.90
N TYR A 128 4.44 -17.81 6.48
CA TYR A 128 3.70 -17.72 7.75
C TYR A 128 4.61 -17.25 8.90
N ALA A 129 5.83 -17.76 9.01
CA ALA A 129 6.77 -17.38 10.06
C ALA A 129 7.06 -15.87 10.05
N SER A 130 7.41 -15.30 8.88
CA SER A 130 7.67 -13.86 8.79
C SER A 130 6.41 -12.99 8.90
N LEU A 131 5.22 -13.50 8.57
CA LEU A 131 3.98 -12.79 8.90
C LEU A 131 3.66 -12.81 10.40
N GLU A 132 4.03 -13.87 11.11
CA GLU A 132 3.90 -13.98 12.57
C GLU A 132 4.87 -13.03 13.27
N GLU A 133 6.12 -12.89 12.78
CA GLU A 133 7.08 -11.87 13.22
C GLU A 133 6.61 -10.42 12.94
N LEU A 134 5.67 -10.22 12.02
CA LEU A 134 5.04 -8.92 11.75
C LEU A 134 3.70 -8.68 12.46
N VAL A 135 3.09 -9.66 13.13
CA VAL A 135 1.74 -9.52 13.75
C VAL A 135 1.64 -8.32 14.70
N ASP A 136 2.72 -8.03 15.44
CA ASP A 136 2.77 -6.94 16.41
C ASP A 136 2.96 -5.54 15.78
N PHE A 137 3.21 -5.44 14.46
CA PHE A 137 3.69 -4.21 13.82
C PHE A 137 3.09 -3.88 12.44
N VAL A 138 2.61 -4.88 11.69
CA VAL A 138 1.93 -4.72 10.41
C VAL A 138 0.70 -5.62 10.41
N PRO A 139 -0.51 -5.13 10.09
CA PRO A 139 -1.75 -5.92 10.13
C PRO A 139 -1.82 -7.03 9.07
N SER A 140 -1.10 -8.11 9.36
CA SER A 140 -0.94 -9.30 8.52
C SER A 140 -2.21 -10.16 8.44
N ALA A 141 -3.25 -9.88 9.22
CA ALA A 141 -4.48 -10.67 9.28
C ALA A 141 -5.14 -10.92 7.91
N ARG A 142 -5.12 -9.93 7.00
CA ARG A 142 -5.65 -10.10 5.63
C ARG A 142 -4.72 -10.95 4.77
N ALA A 143 -3.40 -10.71 4.82
CA ALA A 143 -2.42 -11.51 4.10
C ALA A 143 -2.43 -12.98 4.56
N ARG A 144 -2.52 -13.21 5.88
CA ARG A 144 -2.69 -14.53 6.50
C ARG A 144 -3.98 -15.22 6.05
N THR A 145 -5.12 -14.50 6.03
CA THR A 145 -6.40 -15.02 5.51
C THR A 145 -6.29 -15.48 4.05
N HIS A 146 -5.55 -14.75 3.21
CA HIS A 146 -5.32 -15.16 1.82
C HIS A 146 -4.35 -16.34 1.72
N LEU A 147 -3.31 -16.41 2.55
CA LEU A 147 -2.43 -17.59 2.62
C LEU A 147 -3.15 -18.85 3.14
N ASP A 148 -4.09 -18.72 4.08
CA ASP A 148 -4.91 -19.83 4.56
C ASP A 148 -5.76 -20.42 3.42
N LYS A 149 -6.28 -19.55 2.52
CA LYS A 149 -6.97 -19.98 1.30
C LYS A 149 -6.02 -20.58 0.26
N ALA A 150 -4.85 -19.97 0.04
CA ALA A 150 -3.83 -20.49 -0.86
C ALA A 150 -3.39 -21.90 -0.44
N LYS A 151 -3.16 -22.12 0.86
CA LYS A 151 -2.86 -23.44 1.44
C LYS A 151 -3.97 -24.45 1.14
N GLN A 152 -5.24 -24.08 1.37
CA GLN A 152 -6.38 -24.95 1.06
C GLN A 152 -6.50 -25.26 -0.45
N ALA A 153 -6.12 -24.35 -1.33
CA ALA A 153 -6.09 -24.56 -2.76
C ALA A 153 -4.96 -25.54 -3.16
N LEU A 154 -3.75 -25.35 -2.61
CA LEU A 154 -2.63 -26.27 -2.81
C LEU A 154 -2.94 -27.70 -2.34
N GLU A 155 -3.55 -27.85 -1.17
CA GLU A 155 -3.99 -29.14 -0.61
C GLU A 155 -5.01 -29.86 -1.51
N LYS A 156 -5.85 -29.10 -2.25
CA LYS A 156 -6.84 -29.62 -3.21
C LYS A 156 -6.27 -29.87 -4.61
N GLY A 157 -5.05 -29.42 -4.90
CA GLY A 157 -4.46 -29.46 -6.26
C GLY A 157 -4.90 -28.31 -7.17
N ASP A 158 -5.55 -27.28 -6.64
CA ASP A 158 -6.08 -26.15 -7.41
C ASP A 158 -5.01 -25.08 -7.63
N LYS A 159 -4.20 -25.26 -8.69
CA LYS A 159 -3.15 -24.29 -9.05
C LYS A 159 -3.69 -22.88 -9.34
N PRO A 160 -4.78 -22.68 -10.13
CA PRO A 160 -5.33 -21.36 -10.38
C PRO A 160 -5.72 -20.60 -9.10
N GLU A 161 -6.51 -21.22 -8.22
CA GLU A 161 -6.93 -20.61 -6.95
C GLU A 161 -5.71 -20.36 -6.03
N ALA A 162 -4.73 -21.25 -6.01
CA ALA A 162 -3.51 -21.05 -5.22
C ALA A 162 -2.70 -19.82 -5.70
N VAL A 163 -2.58 -19.61 -7.03
CA VAL A 163 -1.92 -18.42 -7.59
C VAL A 163 -2.72 -17.15 -7.30
N GLU A 164 -4.05 -17.19 -7.42
CA GLU A 164 -4.93 -16.04 -7.11
C GLU A 164 -4.81 -15.64 -5.63
N GLN A 165 -4.89 -16.60 -4.71
CA GLN A 165 -4.81 -16.31 -3.28
C GLN A 165 -3.40 -15.93 -2.82
N LEU A 166 -2.34 -16.42 -3.47
CA LEU A 166 -0.98 -15.92 -3.26
C LEU A 166 -0.80 -14.48 -3.75
N GLN A 167 -1.40 -14.10 -4.89
CA GLN A 167 -1.43 -12.70 -5.31
C GLN A 167 -2.21 -11.84 -4.33
N ALA A 168 -3.38 -12.28 -3.88
CA ALA A 168 -4.18 -11.53 -2.91
C ALA A 168 -3.49 -11.39 -1.54
N ALA A 169 -2.58 -12.31 -1.17
CA ALA A 169 -1.73 -12.17 0.02
C ALA A 169 -0.62 -11.13 -0.16
N ASP A 170 0.03 -11.08 -1.33
CA ASP A 170 0.98 -10.01 -1.71
C ASP A 170 0.29 -8.63 -1.74
N ASP A 171 -0.90 -8.56 -2.36
CA ASP A 171 -1.72 -7.36 -2.44
C ASP A 171 -2.15 -6.87 -1.04
N ALA A 172 -2.49 -7.80 -0.12
CA ALA A 172 -2.84 -7.46 1.26
C ALA A 172 -1.65 -6.86 2.06
N MET A 173 -0.41 -7.08 1.63
CA MET A 173 0.80 -6.49 2.22
C MET A 173 1.21 -5.14 1.60
N LEU A 174 0.48 -4.64 0.59
CA LEU A 174 0.73 -3.31 0.02
C LEU A 174 0.58 -2.15 1.02
N TYR A 175 0.18 -2.38 2.26
CA TYR A 175 -0.30 -1.32 3.14
C TYR A 175 0.74 -0.20 3.45
N MET A 176 2.04 -0.51 3.57
CA MET A 176 3.10 0.51 3.67
C MET A 176 3.81 0.81 2.33
N GLU A 177 3.54 0.02 1.30
CA GLU A 177 4.18 0.11 -0.03
C GLU A 177 3.28 0.74 -1.10
N ALA A 178 2.00 1.00 -0.82
CA ALA A 178 1.00 1.45 -1.79
C ALA A 178 1.33 2.80 -2.46
N ASP A 179 2.22 3.60 -1.87
CA ASP A 179 2.71 4.87 -2.45
C ASP A 179 4.15 4.74 -3.03
N LEU A 180 4.65 3.51 -3.24
CA LEU A 180 5.98 3.20 -3.74
C LEU A 180 5.93 2.33 -5.01
N PRO A 181 6.01 2.89 -6.23
CA PRO A 181 6.11 2.13 -7.48
C PRO A 181 7.52 1.55 -7.66
N LEU A 182 8.13 1.00 -6.62
CA LEU A 182 9.52 0.53 -6.63
C LEU A 182 9.72 -0.63 -7.60
N SER A 183 8.84 -1.63 -7.59
CA SER A 183 8.90 -2.75 -8.54
C SER A 183 8.74 -2.27 -9.99
N SER A 184 7.78 -1.37 -10.26
CA SER A 184 7.59 -0.76 -11.58
C SER A 184 8.79 0.10 -12.00
N THR A 185 9.38 0.86 -11.08
CA THR A 185 10.59 1.66 -11.30
C THR A 185 11.76 0.76 -11.65
N ARG A 186 12.02 -0.28 -10.84
CA ARG A 186 13.07 -1.27 -11.04
C ARG A 186 12.94 -1.89 -12.43
N HIS A 187 11.74 -2.34 -12.80
CA HIS A 187 11.49 -2.91 -14.12
C HIS A 187 11.73 -1.91 -15.26
N LEU A 188 11.38 -0.64 -15.09
CA LEU A 188 11.65 0.40 -16.10
C LEU A 188 13.14 0.75 -16.20
N VAL A 189 13.89 0.70 -15.10
CA VAL A 189 15.35 0.85 -15.11
C VAL A 189 16.02 -0.37 -15.77
N GLU A 190 15.55 -1.59 -15.48
CA GLU A 190 15.99 -2.82 -16.16
C GLU A 190 15.71 -2.78 -17.67
N GLN A 191 14.50 -2.34 -18.08
CA GLN A 191 14.15 -2.14 -19.48
C GLN A 191 15.09 -1.14 -20.16
N ALA A 192 15.42 -0.04 -19.50
CA ALA A 192 16.38 0.93 -20.00
C ALA A 192 17.79 0.35 -20.12
N SER A 193 18.29 -0.33 -19.09
CA SER A 193 19.58 -1.04 -19.11
C SER A 193 19.64 -2.05 -20.26
N ALA A 194 18.56 -2.81 -20.50
CA ALA A 194 18.44 -3.76 -21.61
C ALA A 194 18.33 -3.09 -22.99
N ALA A 195 17.76 -1.90 -23.08
CA ALA A 195 17.71 -1.10 -24.32
C ALA A 195 19.09 -0.50 -24.64
N LEU A 196 19.80 0.05 -23.65
CA LEU A 196 21.18 0.52 -23.79
C LEU A 196 22.13 -0.58 -24.24
N ALA A 197 22.01 -1.80 -23.71
CA ALA A 197 22.79 -2.96 -24.14
C ALA A 197 22.56 -3.35 -25.61
N LYS A 198 21.42 -2.95 -26.20
CA LYS A 198 21.09 -3.12 -27.63
C LYS A 198 21.45 -1.90 -28.49
N GLY A 199 21.94 -0.82 -27.89
CA GLY A 199 22.18 0.46 -28.56
C GLY A 199 20.91 1.29 -28.82
N ASP A 200 19.76 0.88 -28.30
CA ASP A 200 18.49 1.60 -28.48
C ASP A 200 18.33 2.69 -27.42
N THR A 201 18.95 3.84 -27.69
CA THR A 201 18.91 5.01 -26.80
C THR A 201 17.54 5.66 -26.71
N GLN A 202 16.66 5.45 -27.70
CA GLN A 202 15.31 6.00 -27.73
C GLN A 202 14.37 5.20 -26.82
N ALA A 203 14.38 3.87 -26.92
CA ALA A 203 13.65 3.01 -25.99
C ALA A 203 14.18 3.17 -24.54
N ALA A 204 15.49 3.35 -24.37
CA ALA A 204 16.07 3.66 -23.08
C ALA A 204 15.54 4.98 -22.49
N ASP A 205 15.54 6.10 -23.24
CA ASP A 205 14.95 7.36 -22.72
C ASP A 205 13.46 7.21 -22.37
N GLN A 206 12.69 6.48 -23.18
CA GLN A 206 11.27 6.24 -22.91
C GLN A 206 11.03 5.47 -21.60
N ALA A 207 11.78 4.39 -21.36
CA ALA A 207 11.69 3.62 -20.12
C ALA A 207 12.17 4.46 -18.92
N LEU A 208 13.28 5.18 -19.05
CA LEU A 208 13.78 6.06 -17.99
C LEU A 208 12.86 7.24 -17.68
N LYS A 209 12.14 7.78 -18.67
CA LYS A 209 11.14 8.83 -18.47
C LYS A 209 10.02 8.34 -17.55
N ALA A 210 9.53 7.13 -17.78
CA ALA A 210 8.52 6.50 -16.93
C ALA A 210 9.09 6.16 -15.53
N ALA A 211 10.36 5.74 -15.45
CA ALA A 211 11.05 5.54 -14.17
C ALA A 211 11.19 6.86 -13.39
N GLU A 212 11.55 7.95 -14.05
CA GLU A 212 11.68 9.29 -13.45
C GLU A 212 10.35 9.76 -12.86
N ASP A 213 9.27 9.69 -13.66
CA ASP A 213 7.93 10.07 -13.22
C ASP A 213 7.49 9.23 -11.98
N ASN A 214 7.89 7.96 -11.89
CA ASN A 214 7.67 7.08 -10.73
C ASN A 214 8.52 7.44 -9.48
N VAL A 215 9.81 7.79 -9.62
CA VAL A 215 10.66 8.13 -8.45
C VAL A 215 10.41 9.56 -7.96
N VAL A 216 9.98 10.49 -8.83
CA VAL A 216 9.44 11.79 -8.40
C VAL A 216 8.30 11.57 -7.40
N PHE A 217 7.37 10.67 -7.71
CA PHE A 217 6.27 10.31 -6.82
C PHE A 217 6.78 9.77 -5.46
N VAL A 218 7.74 8.84 -5.43
CA VAL A 218 8.36 8.38 -4.16
C VAL A 218 8.94 9.55 -3.35
N SER A 219 9.71 10.42 -4.01
CA SER A 219 10.46 11.48 -3.32
C SER A 219 9.59 12.54 -2.65
N VAL A 220 8.43 12.84 -3.24
CA VAL A 220 7.49 13.87 -2.76
C VAL A 220 6.45 13.29 -1.80
N SER A 221 5.99 12.05 -2.02
CA SER A 221 4.85 11.49 -1.28
C SER A 221 5.17 11.12 0.17
N PHE A 222 6.40 10.70 0.49
CA PHE A 222 6.74 10.30 1.87
C PHE A 222 6.63 11.44 2.88
N GLN A 223 6.93 12.67 2.46
CA GLN A 223 6.83 13.87 3.31
C GLN A 223 5.52 14.64 3.11
N ALA A 224 4.65 14.18 2.21
CA ALA A 224 3.36 14.82 1.97
C ALA A 224 2.48 14.74 3.23
N PRO A 225 1.89 15.85 3.71
CA PRO A 225 1.10 15.84 4.94
C PRO A 225 -0.09 14.86 4.92
N LEU A 226 -0.70 14.61 3.76
CA LEU A 226 -1.78 13.62 3.63
C LEU A 226 -1.29 12.18 3.84
N THR A 227 -0.14 11.81 3.29
CA THR A 227 0.48 10.49 3.49
C THR A 227 0.84 10.25 4.95
N GLN A 228 1.41 11.25 5.60
CA GLN A 228 1.74 11.21 7.02
C GLN A 228 0.50 11.14 7.92
N ALA A 229 -0.58 11.85 7.56
CA ALA A 229 -1.89 11.70 8.22
C ALA A 229 -2.50 10.29 8.00
N LYS A 230 -2.34 9.71 6.81
CA LYS A 230 -2.82 8.36 6.45
C LYS A 230 -2.17 7.31 7.35
N ALA A 231 -0.85 7.37 7.50
CA ALA A 231 -0.08 6.46 8.35
C ALA A 231 -0.44 6.60 9.83
N ALA A 232 -0.61 7.82 10.33
CA ALA A 232 -1.00 8.07 11.72
C ALA A 232 -2.42 7.58 12.03
N LEU A 233 -3.40 7.83 11.15
CA LEU A 233 -4.76 7.30 11.33
C LEU A 233 -4.82 5.77 11.33
N TYR A 234 -3.94 5.12 10.57
CA TYR A 234 -3.87 3.66 10.58
C TYR A 234 -3.33 3.09 11.89
N ARG A 235 -2.23 3.65 12.40
CA ARG A 235 -1.73 3.23 13.72
C ARG A 235 -2.79 3.47 14.78
N ALA A 236 -3.50 4.61 14.75
CA ALA A 236 -4.65 4.82 15.63
C ALA A 236 -5.76 3.75 15.49
N MET A 237 -6.03 3.22 14.29
CA MET A 237 -6.93 2.06 14.13
C MET A 237 -6.39 0.82 14.85
N GLN A 238 -5.12 0.50 14.67
CA GLN A 238 -4.49 -0.70 15.23
C GLN A 238 -4.36 -0.64 16.75
N GLU A 239 -3.87 0.46 17.30
CA GLU A 239 -3.79 0.67 18.75
C GLU A 239 -5.18 0.60 19.39
N TYR A 240 -6.23 1.06 18.69
CA TYR A 240 -7.61 0.97 19.18
C TYR A 240 -8.15 -0.46 19.16
N GLU A 241 -7.80 -1.26 18.14
CA GLU A 241 -8.12 -2.69 18.06
C GLU A 241 -7.40 -3.52 19.13
N LEU A 242 -6.15 -3.15 19.46
CA LEU A 242 -5.37 -3.73 20.56
C LEU A 242 -5.83 -3.25 21.96
N GLY A 243 -6.63 -2.17 22.01
CA GLY A 243 -7.17 -1.59 23.23
C GLY A 243 -6.27 -0.55 23.92
N ASP A 244 -5.13 -0.17 23.32
CA ASP A 244 -4.28 0.91 23.81
C ASP A 244 -4.86 2.28 23.44
N LYS A 245 -5.69 2.79 24.33
CA LYS A 245 -6.35 4.10 24.18
C LYS A 245 -5.37 5.28 24.19
N ASP A 246 -4.20 5.15 24.83
CA ASP A 246 -3.26 6.25 24.97
C ASP A 246 -2.39 6.38 23.72
N LEU A 247 -1.91 5.26 23.16
CA LEU A 247 -1.27 5.22 21.84
C LEU A 247 -2.25 5.63 20.73
N THR A 248 -3.50 5.15 20.77
CA THR A 248 -4.56 5.60 19.85
C THR A 248 -4.66 7.13 19.81
N LYS A 249 -4.76 7.78 20.97
CA LYS A 249 -4.86 9.26 21.07
C LYS A 249 -3.57 9.96 20.64
N ALA A 250 -2.40 9.39 20.92
CA ALA A 250 -1.13 9.93 20.48
C ALA A 250 -1.05 9.98 18.95
N ASP A 251 -1.48 8.92 18.26
CA ASP A 251 -1.50 8.86 16.81
C ASP A 251 -2.63 9.70 16.18
N LEU A 252 -3.82 9.79 16.79
CA LEU A 252 -4.84 10.77 16.37
C LEU A 252 -4.32 12.22 16.48
N SER A 253 -3.59 12.53 17.55
CA SER A 253 -2.92 13.82 17.74
C SER A 253 -1.79 14.05 16.72
N ALA A 254 -1.12 13.00 16.23
CA ALA A 254 -0.16 13.10 15.13
C ALA A 254 -0.87 13.35 13.79
N ALA A 255 -1.94 12.59 13.50
CA ALA A 255 -2.78 12.77 12.32
C ALA A 255 -3.33 14.19 12.21
N VAL A 256 -3.87 14.76 13.30
CA VAL A 256 -4.35 16.15 13.34
C VAL A 256 -3.26 17.14 12.92
N LYS A 257 -2.03 17.03 13.44
CA LYS A 257 -0.92 17.94 13.09
C LYS A 257 -0.56 17.88 11.59
N TYR A 258 -0.68 16.70 10.99
CA TYR A 258 -0.45 16.52 9.55
C TYR A 258 -1.62 17.03 8.70
N LEU A 259 -2.86 16.80 9.14
CA LEU A 259 -4.06 17.35 8.51
C LEU A 259 -4.10 18.88 8.58
N GLU A 260 -3.65 19.50 9.68
CA GLU A 260 -3.52 20.96 9.80
C GLU A 260 -2.51 21.55 8.80
N ARG A 261 -1.45 20.80 8.46
CA ARG A 261 -0.51 21.19 7.39
C ARG A 261 -1.14 21.00 6.00
N ALA A 262 -1.90 19.93 5.77
CA ALA A 262 -2.67 19.74 4.53
C ALA A 262 -3.74 20.82 4.34
N ALA A 263 -4.36 21.30 5.42
CA ALA A 263 -5.31 22.42 5.45
C ALA A 263 -4.66 23.78 5.14
N GLN A 264 -3.35 23.85 4.93
CA GLN A 264 -2.64 25.04 4.40
C GLN A 264 -2.33 24.91 2.89
N SER A 265 -2.79 23.84 2.23
CA SER A 265 -2.58 23.63 0.80
C SER A 265 -3.15 24.77 -0.05
N ALA A 266 -2.47 25.08 -1.15
CA ALA A 266 -2.99 25.98 -2.18
C ALA A 266 -4.19 25.38 -2.92
N ASP A 267 -4.20 24.05 -3.11
CA ASP A 267 -5.34 23.33 -3.70
C ASP A 267 -6.55 23.40 -2.76
N LYS A 268 -7.67 23.92 -3.30
CA LYS A 268 -8.89 24.18 -2.53
C LYS A 268 -9.48 22.89 -1.96
N VAL A 269 -9.58 21.84 -2.77
CA VAL A 269 -10.21 20.56 -2.40
C VAL A 269 -9.41 19.87 -1.30
N THR A 270 -8.09 19.76 -1.44
CA THR A 270 -7.20 19.24 -0.39
C THR A 270 -7.33 20.05 0.90
N ARG A 271 -7.34 21.39 0.81
CA ARG A 271 -7.47 22.26 1.98
C ARG A 271 -8.77 22.05 2.73
N GLU A 272 -9.90 22.02 2.02
CA GLU A 272 -11.23 21.89 2.62
C GLU A 272 -11.45 20.48 3.20
N ALA A 273 -11.07 19.43 2.48
CA ALA A 273 -11.15 18.06 2.97
C ALA A 273 -10.25 17.83 4.20
N ALA A 274 -9.03 18.36 4.19
CA ALA A 274 -8.15 18.27 5.36
C ALA A 274 -8.70 19.01 6.58
N ALA A 275 -9.33 20.18 6.40
CA ALA A 275 -9.94 20.94 7.49
C ALA A 275 -11.16 20.22 8.12
N ASP A 276 -12.02 19.61 7.30
CA ASP A 276 -13.10 18.74 7.78
C ASP A 276 -12.55 17.54 8.57
N LEU A 277 -11.52 16.88 8.05
CA LEU A 277 -10.85 15.76 8.72
C LEU A 277 -10.18 16.16 10.04
N VAL A 278 -9.60 17.37 10.16
CA VAL A 278 -9.09 17.89 11.45
C VAL A 278 -10.19 17.89 12.52
N SER A 279 -11.40 18.31 12.17
CA SER A 279 -12.53 18.30 13.12
C SER A 279 -12.91 16.87 13.51
N ARG A 280 -13.17 16.02 12.52
CA ARG A 280 -13.60 14.63 12.75
C ARG A 280 -12.62 13.83 13.62
N VAL A 281 -11.32 13.99 13.38
CA VAL A 281 -10.26 13.28 14.12
C VAL A 281 -10.08 13.84 15.54
N ARG A 282 -10.29 15.14 15.74
CA ARG A 282 -10.29 15.73 17.10
C ARG A 282 -11.41 15.15 17.96
N ASP A 283 -12.63 15.08 17.43
CA ASP A 283 -13.81 14.62 18.16
C ASP A 283 -13.68 13.17 18.66
N MET A 284 -12.90 12.33 17.98
CA MET A 284 -12.65 10.93 18.39
C MET A 284 -11.99 10.80 19.77
N HIS A 285 -11.23 11.79 20.25
CA HIS A 285 -10.61 11.72 21.57
C HIS A 285 -11.65 11.55 22.69
N GLY A 286 -12.73 12.34 22.64
CA GLY A 286 -13.82 12.25 23.61
C GLY A 286 -14.65 10.97 23.46
N LEU A 287 -14.78 10.46 22.22
CA LEU A 287 -15.49 9.20 21.94
C LEU A 287 -14.73 7.97 22.47
N ILE A 288 -13.40 7.99 22.41
CA ILE A 288 -12.53 6.94 23.00
C ILE A 288 -12.66 6.93 24.54
N ASP A 289 -12.75 8.12 25.15
CA ASP A 289 -12.95 8.26 26.60
C ASP A 289 -14.35 7.81 27.04
N SER A 290 -15.41 8.14 26.29
CA SER A 290 -16.76 7.66 26.58
C SER A 290 -16.98 6.17 26.25
N GLY A 291 -16.06 5.54 25.52
CA GLY A 291 -16.21 4.16 25.03
C GLY A 291 -17.32 4.02 23.97
N ASP A 292 -17.45 5.02 23.09
CA ASP A 292 -18.45 5.01 22.02
C ASP A 292 -18.21 3.84 21.05
N LYS A 293 -19.27 3.08 20.76
CA LYS A 293 -19.17 1.87 19.92
C LYS A 293 -18.89 2.17 18.45
N GLY A 294 -19.04 3.41 18.01
CA GLY A 294 -18.76 3.85 16.64
C GLY A 294 -17.37 4.45 16.45
N VAL A 295 -16.43 4.30 17.40
CA VAL A 295 -15.05 4.78 17.20
C VAL A 295 -14.37 4.05 16.03
N THR A 296 -14.46 2.73 15.93
CA THR A 296 -13.85 1.94 14.84
C THR A 296 -14.31 2.42 13.46
N ALA A 297 -15.62 2.51 13.24
CA ALA A 297 -16.19 2.99 11.97
C ALA A 297 -15.77 4.43 11.62
N ARG A 298 -15.59 5.30 12.63
CA ARG A 298 -15.10 6.67 12.43
C ARG A 298 -13.61 6.71 12.09
N LEU A 299 -12.79 5.88 12.73
CA LEU A 299 -11.36 5.73 12.40
C LEU A 299 -11.19 5.24 10.96
N GLU A 300 -11.92 4.19 10.57
CA GLU A 300 -11.95 3.68 9.18
C GLU A 300 -12.39 4.76 8.18
N SER A 301 -13.49 5.45 8.45
CA SER A 301 -14.04 6.51 7.57
C SER A 301 -13.04 7.66 7.39
N ALA A 302 -12.42 8.14 8.49
CA ALA A 302 -11.38 9.17 8.42
C ALA A 302 -10.14 8.70 7.67
N TRP A 303 -9.70 7.45 7.89
CA TRP A 303 -8.57 6.87 7.17
C TRP A 303 -8.83 6.77 5.67
N HIS A 304 -9.97 6.21 5.27
CA HIS A 304 -10.34 6.07 3.86
C HIS A 304 -10.51 7.44 3.18
N ARG A 305 -11.05 8.45 3.88
CA ARG A 305 -11.15 9.83 3.34
C ARG A 305 -9.77 10.44 3.12
N VAL A 306 -8.85 10.32 4.08
CA VAL A 306 -7.45 10.74 3.89
C VAL A 306 -6.80 10.02 2.72
N LYS A 307 -6.99 8.70 2.60
CA LYS A 307 -6.50 7.93 1.45
C LYS A 307 -7.02 8.50 0.13
N ALA A 308 -8.33 8.75 0.00
CA ALA A 308 -8.92 9.27 -1.24
C ALA A 308 -8.37 10.66 -1.62
N VAL A 309 -8.21 11.58 -0.66
CA VAL A 309 -7.61 12.90 -0.92
C VAL A 309 -6.13 12.77 -1.28
N SER A 310 -5.39 11.88 -0.62
CA SER A 310 -3.99 11.59 -0.92
C SER A 310 -3.84 11.07 -2.35
N GLU A 311 -4.62 10.05 -2.74
CA GLU A 311 -4.64 9.49 -4.09
C GLU A 311 -5.02 10.53 -5.14
N ARG A 312 -6.03 11.38 -4.87
CA ARG A 312 -6.34 12.53 -5.72
C ARG A 312 -5.13 13.45 -5.91
N SER A 313 -4.44 13.83 -4.84
CA SER A 313 -3.26 14.70 -4.91
C SER A 313 -2.16 14.07 -5.77
N VAL A 314 -1.99 12.74 -5.72
CA VAL A 314 -1.03 11.98 -6.55
C VAL A 314 -1.42 12.00 -8.03
N GLU A 315 -2.69 11.75 -8.35
CA GLU A 315 -3.21 11.82 -9.74
C GLU A 315 -3.11 13.25 -10.31
N TYR A 316 -3.17 14.28 -9.45
CA TYR A 316 -2.93 15.67 -9.84
C TYR A 316 -1.46 16.04 -10.01
N LEU A 317 -0.54 15.36 -9.31
CA LEU A 317 0.90 15.50 -9.54
C LEU A 317 1.27 14.86 -10.89
N SER A 318 0.92 13.61 -11.14
CA SER A 318 1.14 12.94 -12.45
C SER A 318 0.48 13.75 -13.60
N THR A 319 -0.80 14.06 -13.43
CA THR A 319 -1.48 15.33 -13.74
C THR A 319 -0.61 16.47 -14.34
N GLY A 320 0.02 17.24 -13.45
CA GLY A 320 0.83 18.42 -13.78
C GLY A 320 2.07 18.10 -14.63
N TRP A 321 2.74 16.97 -14.36
CA TRP A 321 3.92 16.54 -15.11
C TRP A 321 3.59 16.12 -16.55
N GLN A 322 2.43 15.47 -16.78
CA GLN A 322 1.92 15.20 -18.12
C GLN A 322 1.52 16.48 -18.88
N ARG A 323 1.01 17.52 -18.21
CA ARG A 323 0.69 18.80 -18.91
C ARG A 323 1.90 19.55 -19.45
N LEU A 324 3.10 19.28 -18.94
CA LEU A 324 4.35 19.75 -19.57
C LEU A 324 4.67 19.00 -20.88
N ARG A 325 3.86 18.00 -21.25
CA ARG A 325 4.06 17.05 -22.34
C ARG A 325 2.73 16.74 -23.09
N ALA A 326 1.99 17.79 -23.42
CA ALA A 326 0.82 17.81 -24.33
C ALA A 326 -0.42 16.94 -23.97
N GLU A 327 -1.47 17.66 -23.56
CA GLU A 327 -2.90 17.27 -23.59
C GLU A 327 -3.41 16.11 -22.71
N GLY A 328 -4.73 16.12 -22.50
CA GLY A 328 -5.45 15.31 -21.51
C GLY A 328 -6.79 15.95 -21.13
N ALA A 329 -7.57 16.36 -22.13
CA ALA A 329 -8.83 17.06 -21.95
C ALA A 329 -9.84 16.19 -21.17
N GLY A 330 -10.48 16.76 -20.14
CA GLY A 330 -11.34 16.03 -19.21
C GLY A 330 -10.65 15.14 -18.16
N LYS A 331 -9.32 14.96 -18.18
CA LYS A 331 -8.62 14.10 -17.18
C LYS A 331 -8.77 14.62 -15.75
N LYS A 332 -8.78 15.95 -15.54
CA LYS A 332 -9.02 16.56 -14.21
C LYS A 332 -10.36 16.12 -13.65
N ASP A 333 -11.40 16.23 -14.46
CA ASP A 333 -12.77 15.92 -14.06
C ASP A 333 -12.93 14.43 -13.75
N LEU A 334 -12.25 13.51 -14.47
CA LEU A 334 -12.21 12.10 -14.05
C LEU A 334 -11.55 11.89 -12.68
N ILE A 335 -10.51 12.65 -12.33
CA ILE A 335 -9.85 12.56 -11.02
C ILE A 335 -10.79 13.04 -9.91
N GLU A 336 -11.54 14.12 -10.14
CA GLU A 336 -12.57 14.56 -9.18
C GLU A 336 -13.72 13.55 -9.09
N ALA A 337 -14.18 12.98 -10.21
CA ALA A 337 -15.19 11.92 -10.21
C ALA A 337 -14.73 10.69 -9.39
N LYS A 338 -13.44 10.31 -9.47
CA LYS A 338 -12.84 9.24 -8.65
C LYS A 338 -12.83 9.59 -7.15
N LEU A 339 -12.55 10.85 -6.78
CA LEU A 339 -12.63 11.30 -5.38
C LEU A 339 -14.04 11.13 -4.83
N HIS A 340 -15.04 11.66 -5.53
CA HIS A 340 -16.42 11.62 -5.07
C HIS A 340 -17.00 10.19 -5.09
N MET A 341 -16.62 9.34 -6.05
CA MET A 341 -16.95 7.91 -5.99
C MET A 341 -16.40 7.23 -4.72
N ALA A 342 -15.16 7.55 -4.34
CA ALA A 342 -14.56 7.02 -3.12
C ALA A 342 -15.25 7.54 -1.85
N TYR A 343 -15.64 8.83 -1.80
CA TYR A 343 -16.43 9.37 -0.70
C TYR A 343 -17.81 8.73 -0.61
N ALA A 344 -18.51 8.54 -1.73
CA ALA A 344 -19.79 7.85 -1.78
C ALA A 344 -19.70 6.42 -1.22
N ARG A 345 -18.63 5.69 -1.57
CA ARG A 345 -18.35 4.36 -1.00
C ARG A 345 -18.12 4.44 0.50
N ILE A 346 -17.32 5.39 0.97
CA ILE A 346 -17.00 5.54 2.40
C ILE A 346 -18.26 5.83 3.20
N ASP A 347 -19.15 6.68 2.69
CA ASP A 347 -20.38 6.99 3.42
C ASP A 347 -21.38 5.84 3.39
N HIS A 348 -21.52 5.11 2.29
CA HIS A 348 -22.33 3.88 2.28
C HIS A 348 -21.76 2.78 3.20
N VAL A 349 -20.44 2.56 3.16
CA VAL A 349 -19.80 1.37 3.75
C VAL A 349 -19.31 1.59 5.19
N ASN A 350 -18.68 2.72 5.49
CA ASN A 350 -18.10 3.00 6.81
C ASN A 350 -19.00 3.93 7.64
N SER A 351 -19.61 4.96 7.03
CA SER A 351 -20.49 5.89 7.76
C SER A 351 -21.95 5.39 7.90
N MET A 352 -22.37 4.42 7.08
CA MET A 352 -23.77 3.96 6.95
C MET A 352 -24.76 5.09 6.63
N ASP A 353 -24.32 6.07 5.83
CA ASP A 353 -25.05 7.28 5.44
C ASP A 353 -25.34 7.30 3.93
N ASP A 354 -26.43 6.63 3.54
CA ASP A 354 -26.91 6.59 2.15
C ASP A 354 -27.39 7.96 1.65
N ALA A 355 -27.61 8.95 2.53
CA ALA A 355 -27.94 10.31 2.10
C ALA A 355 -26.68 11.06 1.65
N ALA A 356 -25.62 11.03 2.44
CA ALA A 356 -24.32 11.57 2.06
C ALA A 356 -23.75 10.86 0.82
N ALA A 357 -23.82 9.52 0.79
CA ALA A 357 -23.35 8.74 -0.36
C ALA A 357 -24.00 9.16 -1.69
N ARG A 358 -25.31 9.45 -1.70
CA ARG A 358 -26.02 9.92 -2.90
C ARG A 358 -25.64 11.33 -3.32
N VAL A 359 -25.25 12.21 -2.39
CA VAL A 359 -24.71 13.54 -2.73
C VAL A 359 -23.40 13.38 -3.50
N ASP A 360 -22.48 12.57 -2.98
CA ASP A 360 -21.20 12.31 -3.64
C ASP A 360 -21.36 11.56 -4.99
N LEU A 361 -22.30 10.64 -5.14
CA LEU A 361 -22.60 10.03 -6.46
C LEU A 361 -23.10 11.08 -7.48
N ALA A 362 -23.89 12.06 -7.04
CA ALA A 362 -24.38 13.13 -7.91
C ALA A 362 -23.23 14.09 -8.32
N GLU A 363 -22.32 14.42 -7.40
CA GLU A 363 -21.11 15.20 -7.71
C GLU A 363 -20.18 14.43 -8.67
N ALA A 364 -19.94 13.14 -8.42
CA ALA A 364 -19.17 12.27 -9.30
C ALA A 364 -19.74 12.24 -10.73
N ASN A 365 -21.07 12.11 -10.88
CA ASN A 365 -21.71 12.12 -12.19
C ASN A 365 -21.62 13.50 -12.88
N GLY A 366 -21.70 14.60 -12.13
CA GLY A 366 -21.48 15.95 -12.65
C GLY A 366 -20.08 16.16 -13.23
N TYR A 367 -19.05 15.58 -12.58
CA TYR A 367 -17.69 15.57 -13.10
C TYR A 367 -17.52 14.63 -14.31
N LEU A 368 -18.17 13.47 -14.34
CA LEU A 368 -18.20 12.61 -15.54
C LEU A 368 -18.81 13.35 -16.74
N ASP A 369 -19.91 14.08 -16.55
CA ASP A 369 -20.52 14.93 -17.59
C ASP A 369 -19.59 16.07 -18.05
N ALA A 370 -18.77 16.63 -17.15
CA ALA A 370 -17.76 17.63 -17.49
C ALA A 370 -16.59 17.02 -18.29
N ALA A 371 -16.14 15.83 -17.90
CA ALA A 371 -15.11 15.05 -18.60
C ALA A 371 -15.57 14.69 -20.03
N ALA A 372 -16.79 14.15 -20.16
CA ALA A 372 -17.38 13.70 -21.43
C ALA A 372 -17.47 14.82 -22.49
N LYS A 373 -17.66 16.07 -22.08
CA LYS A 373 -17.73 17.26 -22.97
C LYS A 373 -16.38 17.67 -23.54
N GLN A 374 -15.29 17.19 -22.96
CA GLN A 374 -13.91 17.54 -23.31
C GLN A 374 -13.20 16.42 -24.09
N MET A 375 -13.83 15.26 -24.28
CA MET A 375 -13.20 14.07 -24.85
C MET A 375 -13.66 13.74 -26.26
N GLU A 376 -12.74 13.15 -27.02
CA GLU A 376 -13.02 12.54 -28.33
C GLU A 376 -14.14 11.49 -28.26
N PRO A 377 -14.91 11.25 -29.35
CA PRO A 377 -16.13 10.44 -29.33
C PRO A 377 -15.99 9.02 -28.76
N GLU A 378 -14.84 8.37 -29.01
CA GLU A 378 -14.54 7.03 -28.46
C GLU A 378 -14.46 7.07 -26.93
N LYS A 379 -13.61 7.97 -26.40
CA LYS A 379 -13.43 8.19 -24.96
C LYS A 379 -14.72 8.69 -24.29
N GLN A 380 -15.47 9.56 -24.95
CA GLN A 380 -16.78 10.02 -24.49
C GLN A 380 -17.77 8.85 -24.26
N THR A 381 -17.68 7.80 -25.08
CA THR A 381 -18.54 6.61 -24.94
C THR A 381 -18.19 5.80 -23.68
N GLU A 382 -16.90 5.66 -23.35
CA GLU A 382 -16.46 5.06 -22.08
C GLU A 382 -16.94 5.87 -20.86
N VAL A 383 -16.86 7.21 -20.89
CA VAL A 383 -17.37 8.06 -19.80
C VAL A 383 -18.87 7.91 -19.62
N LYS A 384 -19.66 7.89 -20.71
CA LYS A 384 -21.12 7.69 -20.64
C LYS A 384 -21.51 6.33 -20.06
N ALA A 385 -20.70 5.29 -20.29
CA ALA A 385 -20.89 3.99 -19.65
C ALA A 385 -20.66 4.07 -18.13
N LEU A 386 -19.63 4.81 -17.68
CA LEU A 386 -19.40 5.08 -16.25
C LEU A 386 -20.56 5.87 -15.62
N SER A 387 -21.02 6.96 -16.24
CA SER A 387 -22.19 7.73 -15.78
C SER A 387 -23.44 6.85 -15.63
N SER A 388 -23.64 5.90 -16.55
CA SER A 388 -24.76 4.96 -16.48
C SER A 388 -24.65 4.00 -15.29
N MET A 389 -23.43 3.55 -14.96
CA MET A 389 -23.19 2.73 -13.76
C MET A 389 -23.41 3.52 -12.47
N VAL A 390 -22.96 4.78 -12.42
CA VAL A 390 -23.16 5.68 -11.28
C VAL A 390 -24.65 5.96 -11.04
N ALA A 391 -25.41 6.27 -12.10
CA ALA A 391 -26.86 6.50 -12.01
C ALA A 391 -27.64 5.22 -11.60
N ALA A 392 -27.20 4.04 -12.04
CA ALA A 392 -27.77 2.78 -11.58
C ALA A 392 -27.52 2.56 -10.08
N LEU A 393 -26.29 2.80 -9.60
CA LEU A 393 -25.94 2.69 -8.18
C LEU A 393 -26.71 3.71 -7.32
N GLU A 394 -26.83 4.95 -7.77
CA GLU A 394 -27.63 5.98 -7.10
C GLU A 394 -29.12 5.58 -6.99
N THR A 395 -29.65 4.88 -8.01
CA THR A 395 -31.02 4.33 -8.01
C THR A 395 -31.17 3.17 -7.03
N THR A 396 -30.16 2.31 -6.91
CA THR A 396 -30.14 1.19 -5.94
C THR A 396 -30.08 1.70 -4.50
N LEU A 397 -29.33 2.78 -4.22
CA LEU A 397 -29.33 3.45 -2.91
C LEU A 397 -30.63 4.21 -2.61
N LYS A 398 -31.37 4.67 -3.63
CA LYS A 398 -32.69 5.33 -3.42
C LYS A 398 -33.81 4.36 -3.06
N SER A 399 -33.65 3.07 -3.33
CA SER A 399 -34.70 2.06 -3.18
C SER A 399 -34.50 1.12 -1.98
N ASP A 400 -33.53 1.40 -1.11
CA ASP A 400 -33.03 0.49 -0.05
C ASP A 400 -32.70 -0.94 -0.58
N ALA A 401 -32.42 -1.05 -1.89
CA ALA A 401 -32.13 -2.33 -2.55
C ALA A 401 -30.64 -2.69 -2.52
N ALA A 402 -29.77 -1.75 -2.11
CA ALA A 402 -28.36 -2.02 -1.85
C ALA A 402 -28.21 -2.84 -0.56
N PRO A 403 -27.47 -3.97 -0.56
CA PRO A 403 -27.07 -4.61 0.68
C PRO A 403 -26.19 -3.62 1.47
N ARG A 404 -26.57 -3.29 2.71
CA ARG A 404 -25.81 -2.34 3.54
C ARG A 404 -24.35 -2.78 3.67
N GLY A 405 -23.44 -1.87 3.36
CA GLY A 405 -22.00 -2.11 3.44
C GLY A 405 -21.41 -2.81 2.21
N ASP A 406 -22.17 -3.04 1.14
CA ASP A 406 -21.63 -3.63 -0.09
C ASP A 406 -20.81 -2.61 -0.90
N ALA A 407 -19.50 -2.83 -0.93
CA ALA A 407 -18.56 -2.03 -1.72
C ALA A 407 -18.46 -2.45 -3.20
N THR A 408 -19.07 -3.57 -3.61
CA THR A 408 -18.77 -4.24 -4.90
C THR A 408 -19.00 -3.33 -6.11
N ALA A 409 -20.16 -2.68 -6.19
CA ALA A 409 -20.48 -1.79 -7.30
C ALA A 409 -19.58 -0.53 -7.32
N PHE A 410 -19.30 0.04 -6.16
CA PHE A 410 -18.38 1.18 -6.01
C PHE A 410 -16.97 0.83 -6.49
N ASN A 411 -16.41 -0.29 -6.01
CA ASN A 411 -15.08 -0.76 -6.36
C ASN A 411 -14.92 -1.01 -7.87
N GLN A 412 -15.96 -1.56 -8.53
CA GLN A 412 -15.97 -1.75 -9.98
C GLN A 412 -15.91 -0.42 -10.75
N ILE A 413 -16.64 0.61 -10.29
CA ILE A 413 -16.63 1.94 -10.90
C ILE A 413 -15.29 2.64 -10.63
N GLU A 414 -14.79 2.63 -9.39
CA GLU A 414 -13.48 3.20 -9.00
C GLU A 414 -12.33 2.58 -9.80
N THR A 415 -12.34 1.26 -10.01
CA THR A 415 -11.32 0.53 -10.79
C THR A 415 -11.35 0.95 -12.27
N ARG A 416 -12.54 1.04 -12.88
CA ARG A 416 -12.68 1.48 -14.28
C ARG A 416 -12.29 2.95 -14.46
N LEU A 417 -12.62 3.80 -13.48
CA LEU A 417 -12.19 5.21 -13.43
C LEU A 417 -10.67 5.32 -13.37
N ALA A 418 -10.00 4.61 -12.46
CA ALA A 418 -8.54 4.59 -12.36
C ALA A 418 -7.88 4.13 -13.67
N ALA A 419 -8.34 3.00 -14.22
CA ALA A 419 -7.87 2.49 -15.51
C ALA A 419 -8.13 3.46 -16.68
N MET A 420 -9.15 4.32 -16.61
CA MET A 420 -9.36 5.37 -17.61
C MET A 420 -8.42 6.56 -17.40
N ILE A 421 -8.25 7.04 -16.16
CA ILE A 421 -7.32 8.11 -15.80
C ILE A 421 -5.88 7.76 -16.21
N HIS A 422 -5.46 6.51 -16.06
CA HIS A 422 -4.09 6.06 -16.43
C HIS A 422 -3.91 5.81 -17.93
N ARG A 423 -4.99 5.74 -18.72
CA ARG A 423 -4.97 5.68 -20.20
C ARG A 423 -5.03 7.07 -20.86
N LEU A 424 -5.17 8.13 -20.08
CA LEU A 424 -5.14 9.55 -20.51
C LEU A 424 -3.83 10.23 -20.15
#